data_AF-A0A1I3TRS6-F1
#
_entry.id   AF-A0A1I3TRS6-F1
#
_cell.length_a   1.000
_cell.length_b   1.000
_cell.length_c   1.000
_cell.angle_alpha   90.00
_cell.angle_beta   90.00
_cell.angle_gamma   90.00
#
_symmetry.space_group_name_H-M   'P 1'
#
loop_
_entity.id
_entity.type
_entity.pdbx_description
1 polymer ?
#
loop_
_entity_poly.entity_id
_entity_poly.type
_entity_poly.pdbx_seq_one_letter_code
_entity_poly.pdbx_strand_id
1 'polypeptide(L)'
;MTQKNVALIGQELSHPENSQNDINELSFAEMLPVIQSNINGQLINGVSAKALHRALGVGRDFSTWIDGRVTEYGFIKNIDFLVFDSPILGNQSTEKKQWKSKRGDDRRSKDYLLSLNMGKELGMVERTEQGRLIRQYFIKCEEALHKVVPVISKQLRNELKSRLKVANYFKPMCSALEMARMEQGKTTLPRHYTNESNMLNRIVLAGLTAKQWAQQYCIIGDPRDAMREFQLEHLSYLEQTNTTLIELGMDYHARKNKLAGLSQKWLAQRMEAN
;
A
#
# COMPACT_ATOMS: atom_id res chain seq x y z
N MET A 1 4.90 -73.13 -13.99
CA MET A 1 4.36 -73.67 -12.72
C MET A 1 5.43 -73.42 -11.69
N THR A 2 5.30 -72.61 -10.65
CA THR A 2 4.19 -72.48 -9.69
C THR A 2 4.26 -71.10 -9.03
N GLN A 3 3.10 -70.49 -8.84
CA GLN A 3 2.87 -69.29 -8.04
C GLN A 3 3.21 -69.52 -6.57
N LYS A 4 3.78 -68.50 -5.92
CA LYS A 4 3.61 -68.27 -4.48
C LYS A 4 3.30 -66.80 -4.26
N ASN A 5 2.01 -66.50 -4.11
CA ASN A 5 1.52 -65.36 -3.36
C ASN A 5 1.78 -65.62 -1.86
N VAL A 6 2.18 -64.60 -1.09
CA VAL A 6 1.56 -64.21 0.20
C VAL A 6 2.11 -62.84 0.65
N ALA A 7 1.16 -61.89 0.76
CA ALA A 7 0.99 -60.75 1.67
C ALA A 7 2.17 -59.80 2.02
N LEU A 8 2.08 -58.57 1.49
CA LEU A 8 2.59 -57.36 2.14
C LEU A 8 1.38 -56.54 2.62
N ILE A 9 1.23 -56.47 3.95
CA ILE A 9 0.22 -55.70 4.66
C ILE A 9 0.61 -54.21 4.59
N GLY A 10 -0.40 -53.36 4.39
CA GLY A 10 -0.25 -51.99 3.94
C GLY A 10 0.16 -50.97 4.99
N GLN A 11 0.40 -49.76 4.48
CA GLN A 11 0.12 -48.50 5.16
C GLN A 11 -0.19 -47.47 4.07
N GLU A 12 -1.49 -47.26 3.86
CA GLU A 12 -2.05 -46.18 3.06
C GLU A 12 -1.66 -44.85 3.73
N LEU A 13 -0.97 -43.99 2.99
CA LEU A 13 -0.83 -42.58 3.32
C LEU A 13 -2.16 -41.91 3.03
N SER A 14 -2.97 -41.71 4.08
CA SER A 14 -4.17 -40.89 4.02
C SER A 14 -3.78 -39.43 3.76
N HIS A 15 -3.97 -38.96 2.53
CA HIS A 15 -4.05 -37.53 2.25
C HIS A 15 -5.32 -36.98 2.92
N PRO A 16 -5.26 -35.93 3.75
CA PRO A 16 -6.47 -35.28 4.19
C PRO A 16 -7.08 -34.53 3.00
N GLU A 17 -8.32 -34.91 2.66
CA GLU A 17 -9.16 -34.18 1.72
C GLU A 17 -9.34 -32.74 2.25
N ASN A 18 -8.77 -31.78 1.53
CA ASN A 18 -9.07 -30.37 1.75
C ASN A 18 -10.49 -30.12 1.22
N SER A 19 -11.48 -30.14 2.11
CA SER A 19 -12.77 -29.54 1.84
C SER A 19 -12.58 -28.03 1.71
N GLN A 20 -12.44 -27.58 0.47
CA GLN A 20 -12.75 -26.20 0.09
C GLN A 20 -14.22 -25.98 0.43
N ASN A 21 -14.53 -25.25 1.50
CA ASN A 21 -15.70 -24.39 1.65
C ASN A 21 -15.57 -23.60 2.96
N ASP A 22 -15.75 -22.27 2.85
CA ASP A 22 -16.07 -21.33 3.92
C ASP A 22 -15.00 -21.01 4.98
N ILE A 23 -13.87 -20.43 4.54
CA ILE A 23 -13.12 -19.52 5.42
C ILE A 23 -13.56 -18.10 5.06
N ASN A 24 -14.61 -17.61 5.71
CA ASN A 24 -14.98 -16.20 5.65
C ASN A 24 -13.77 -15.33 6.01
N GLU A 25 -13.35 -14.42 5.12
CA GLU A 25 -12.27 -13.44 5.37
C GLU A 25 -12.48 -12.63 6.68
N LEU A 26 -13.74 -12.53 7.13
CA LEU A 26 -14.16 -11.90 8.38
C LEU A 26 -13.67 -12.64 9.64
N SER A 27 -13.46 -13.95 9.59
CA SER A 27 -13.15 -14.78 10.77
C SER A 27 -11.78 -14.49 11.40
N PHE A 28 -10.86 -13.87 10.65
CA PHE A 28 -9.46 -13.75 11.06
C PHE A 28 -9.09 -12.38 11.65
N ALA A 29 -9.69 -11.30 11.13
CA ALA A 29 -9.61 -9.98 11.78
C ALA A 29 -10.20 -10.01 13.20
N GLU A 30 -11.13 -10.93 13.46
CA GLU A 30 -11.70 -11.22 14.77
C GLU A 30 -10.80 -12.10 15.66
N MET A 31 -9.85 -12.85 15.07
CA MET A 31 -9.02 -13.84 15.76
C MET A 31 -7.80 -13.23 16.46
N LEU A 32 -7.27 -12.12 15.93
CA LEU A 32 -6.33 -11.26 16.62
C LEU A 32 -7.11 -10.06 17.16
N PRO A 33 -7.55 -10.06 18.44
CA PRO A 33 -8.23 -8.90 19.01
C PRO A 33 -7.22 -7.76 19.12
N VAL A 34 -7.14 -6.95 18.07
CA VAL A 34 -6.30 -5.77 18.00
C VAL A 34 -6.93 -4.73 18.92
N ILE A 35 -6.26 -4.45 20.02
CA ILE A 35 -6.63 -3.41 20.96
C ILE A 35 -5.80 -2.17 20.61
N GLN A 36 -6.47 -1.03 20.43
CA GLN A 36 -5.78 0.25 20.38
C GLN A 36 -5.33 0.62 21.79
N SER A 37 -4.03 0.75 21.98
CA SER A 37 -3.43 0.98 23.29
C SER A 37 -2.42 2.12 23.19
N ASN A 38 -2.40 3.02 24.19
CA ASN A 38 -1.41 4.10 24.23
C ASN A 38 -0.20 3.64 25.04
N ILE A 39 0.94 3.50 24.37
CA ILE A 39 2.23 3.16 24.99
C ILE A 39 3.15 4.36 24.81
N ASN A 40 3.59 4.98 25.91
CA ASN A 40 4.52 6.11 25.90
C ASN A 40 4.09 7.33 25.03
N GLY A 41 2.79 7.58 24.89
CA GLY A 41 2.25 8.67 24.07
C GLY A 41 2.01 8.31 22.60
N GLN A 42 2.31 7.08 22.17
CA GLN A 42 1.98 6.56 20.84
C GLN A 42 0.79 5.61 20.91
N LEU A 43 -0.17 5.80 19.99
CA LEU A 43 -1.26 4.86 19.74
C LEU A 43 -0.68 3.64 19.01
N ILE A 44 -0.55 2.52 19.71
CA ILE A 44 -0.04 1.26 19.16
C ILE A 44 -1.18 0.25 19.10
N ASN A 45 -1.33 -0.38 17.94
CA ASN A 45 -2.17 -1.55 17.74
C ASN A 45 -1.48 -2.75 18.41
N GLY A 46 -1.98 -3.18 19.56
CA GLY A 46 -1.45 -4.29 20.32
C GLY A 46 -2.42 -5.46 20.40
N VAL A 47 -1.92 -6.64 20.76
CA VAL A 47 -2.71 -7.86 20.94
C VAL A 47 -2.60 -8.32 22.38
N SER A 48 -3.71 -8.60 23.05
CA SER A 48 -3.67 -9.21 24.38
C SER A 48 -3.10 -10.62 24.29
N ALA A 49 -2.03 -10.90 25.03
CA ALA A 49 -1.39 -12.22 25.00
C ALA A 49 -2.32 -13.33 25.50
N LYS A 50 -3.14 -13.06 26.52
CA LYS A 50 -4.12 -14.03 27.04
C LYS A 50 -5.21 -14.32 26.02
N ALA A 51 -5.67 -13.31 25.29
CA ALA A 51 -6.66 -13.50 24.24
C ALA A 51 -6.06 -14.29 23.08
N LEU A 52 -4.82 -13.98 22.67
CA LEU A 52 -4.08 -14.73 21.66
C LEU A 52 -3.87 -16.19 22.07
N HIS A 53 -3.42 -16.45 23.30
CA HIS A 53 -3.22 -17.80 23.84
C HIS A 53 -4.49 -18.67 23.74
N ARG A 54 -5.64 -18.10 24.13
CA ARG A 54 -6.95 -18.76 24.02
C ARG A 54 -7.35 -18.98 22.57
N ALA A 55 -7.21 -17.96 21.73
CA ALA A 55 -7.55 -18.04 20.31
C ALA A 55 -6.72 -19.09 19.57
N LEU A 56 -5.44 -19.24 19.94
CA LEU A 56 -4.54 -20.25 19.39
C LEU A 56 -4.81 -21.67 19.90
N GLY A 57 -5.59 -21.84 20.97
CA GLY A 57 -5.87 -23.16 21.54
C GLY A 57 -4.65 -23.83 22.18
N VAL A 58 -3.71 -23.06 22.72
CA VAL A 58 -2.47 -23.60 23.30
C VAL A 58 -2.76 -24.32 24.62
N GLY A 59 -2.38 -25.60 24.70
CA GLY A 59 -2.61 -26.43 25.90
C GLY A 59 -1.66 -26.20 27.08
N ARG A 60 -0.54 -25.48 26.88
CA ARG A 60 0.38 -25.11 27.97
C ARG A 60 -0.19 -23.95 28.78
N ASP A 61 0.06 -23.94 30.09
CA ASP A 61 -0.32 -22.84 30.97
C ASP A 61 0.25 -21.49 30.47
N PHE A 62 -0.58 -20.44 30.54
CA PHE A 62 -0.30 -19.12 29.95
C PHE A 62 1.07 -18.56 30.34
N SER A 63 1.41 -18.55 31.64
CA SER A 63 2.67 -17.99 32.13
C SER A 63 3.88 -18.75 31.59
N THR A 64 3.83 -20.08 31.62
CA THR A 64 4.91 -20.94 31.09
C THR A 64 5.03 -20.81 29.58
N TRP A 65 3.90 -20.67 28.88
CA TRP A 65 3.88 -20.46 27.45
C TRP A 65 4.53 -19.13 27.07
N ILE A 66 4.08 -18.01 27.63
CA ILE A 66 4.59 -16.69 27.23
C ILE A 66 6.06 -16.52 27.61
N ASP A 67 6.47 -16.93 28.82
CA ASP A 67 7.87 -16.82 29.26
C ASP A 67 8.79 -17.71 28.40
N GLY A 68 8.31 -18.91 28.04
CA GLY A 68 8.98 -19.81 27.11
C GLY A 68 9.17 -19.19 25.73
N ARG A 69 8.13 -18.58 25.15
CA ARG A 69 8.20 -17.95 23.83
C ARG A 69 9.04 -16.68 23.80
N VAL A 70 8.96 -15.86 24.85
CA VAL A 70 9.84 -14.69 25.02
C VAL A 70 11.30 -15.10 25.03
N THR A 71 11.64 -16.17 25.76
CA THR A 71 13.02 -16.66 25.86
C THR A 71 13.50 -17.32 24.57
N GLU A 72 12.65 -18.15 23.95
CA GLU A 72 12.98 -18.93 22.75
C GLU A 72 13.21 -18.04 21.52
N TYR A 73 12.38 -17.01 21.32
CA TYR A 73 12.43 -16.12 20.16
C TYR A 73 13.14 -14.80 20.43
N GLY A 74 13.58 -14.56 21.67
CA GLY A 74 14.35 -13.37 22.04
C GLY A 74 13.54 -12.07 22.02
N PHE A 75 12.23 -12.13 22.28
CA PHE A 75 11.38 -10.93 22.32
C PHE A 75 11.82 -9.96 23.41
N ILE A 76 11.81 -8.67 23.10
CA ILE A 76 12.35 -7.62 23.97
C ILE A 76 11.22 -6.85 24.66
N LYS A 77 11.27 -6.79 25.98
CA LYS A 77 10.34 -5.99 26.80
C LYS A 77 10.40 -4.50 26.40
N ASN A 78 9.24 -3.86 26.30
CA ASN A 78 9.04 -2.48 25.82
C ASN A 78 9.29 -2.24 24.32
N ILE A 79 9.60 -3.29 23.55
CA ILE A 79 9.64 -3.26 22.08
C ILE A 79 8.55 -4.18 21.54
N ASP A 80 8.63 -5.47 21.89
CA ASP A 80 7.73 -6.50 21.38
C ASP A 80 6.53 -6.73 22.29
N PHE A 81 6.66 -6.43 23.58
CA PHE A 81 5.56 -6.54 24.54
C PHE A 81 5.72 -5.64 25.76
N LEU A 82 4.60 -5.33 26.39
CA LEU A 82 4.51 -4.74 27.72
C LEU A 82 4.01 -5.75 28.73
N VAL A 83 4.41 -5.56 29.99
CA VAL A 83 3.95 -6.37 31.13
C VAL A 83 3.31 -5.44 32.15
N PHE A 84 2.13 -5.82 32.63
CA PHE A 84 1.41 -5.12 33.70
C PHE A 84 0.75 -6.10 34.65
N ASP A 85 0.49 -5.68 35.88
CA ASP A 85 -0.18 -6.51 36.85
C ASP A 85 -1.65 -6.65 36.50
N SER A 86 -2.12 -7.89 36.41
CA SER A 86 -3.53 -8.20 36.22
C SER A 86 -4.30 -7.85 37.50
N PRO A 87 -5.53 -7.33 37.39
CA PRO A 87 -6.40 -7.15 38.54
C PRO A 87 -6.80 -8.49 39.21
N ILE A 88 -6.52 -9.62 38.57
CA ILE A 88 -6.80 -10.97 39.07
C ILE A 88 -5.68 -11.43 40.01
N LEU A 89 -6.07 -11.70 41.27
CA LEU A 89 -5.22 -12.33 42.28
C LEU A 89 -5.05 -13.82 41.95
N GLY A 90 -3.81 -14.29 41.77
CA GLY A 90 -3.54 -15.72 41.51
C GLY A 90 -3.77 -16.58 42.76
N ASN A 91 -4.48 -17.71 42.60
CA ASN A 91 -4.72 -18.78 43.59
C ASN A 91 -4.69 -18.34 45.06
N GLN A 92 -5.65 -17.48 45.44
CA GLN A 92 -5.98 -17.30 46.86
C GLN A 92 -7.10 -18.29 47.20
N SER A 93 -6.81 -19.30 48.03
CA SER A 93 -7.88 -19.96 48.79
C SER A 93 -8.43 -18.90 49.76
N THR A 94 -9.63 -18.40 49.50
CA THR A 94 -10.27 -17.35 50.31
C THR A 94 -10.59 -17.77 51.75
N GLU A 95 -10.36 -19.04 52.12
CA GLU A 95 -10.73 -19.59 53.43
C GLU A 95 -9.59 -19.78 54.46
N LYS A 96 -8.33 -19.45 54.15
CA LYS A 96 -7.25 -19.53 55.16
C LYS A 96 -6.61 -18.16 55.43
N LYS A 97 -7.40 -17.25 56.01
CA LYS A 97 -6.93 -15.96 56.57
C LYS A 97 -6.06 -16.08 57.84
N GLN A 98 -5.48 -17.25 58.14
CA GLN A 98 -4.77 -17.48 59.41
C GLN A 98 -3.24 -17.66 59.29
N TRP A 99 -2.67 -17.66 58.08
CA TRP A 99 -1.21 -17.77 57.92
C TRP A 99 -0.65 -16.56 57.18
N LYS A 100 -0.29 -15.52 57.95
CA LYS A 100 0.62 -14.46 57.47
C LYS A 100 2.03 -15.05 57.38
N SER A 101 2.34 -15.74 56.29
CA SER A 101 3.74 -16.05 55.99
C SER A 101 4.49 -14.73 55.74
N LYS A 102 5.54 -14.47 56.53
CA LYS A 102 6.42 -13.29 56.47
C LYS A 102 7.24 -13.17 55.15
N ARG A 103 6.86 -13.92 54.11
CA ARG A 103 7.49 -14.07 52.78
C ARG A 103 6.43 -14.12 51.67
N GLY A 104 5.42 -13.26 51.74
CA GLY A 104 4.35 -13.19 50.74
C GLY A 104 4.40 -11.87 50.00
N ASP A 105 5.22 -11.79 48.96
CA ASP A 105 5.18 -10.70 47.99
C ASP A 105 3.86 -10.72 47.20
N ASP A 106 3.49 -9.59 46.57
CA ASP A 106 2.28 -9.45 45.77
C ASP A 106 2.22 -10.56 44.68
N ARG A 107 1.23 -11.46 44.79
CA ARG A 107 1.05 -12.60 43.87
C ARG A 107 0.02 -12.31 42.78
N ARG A 108 -0.13 -11.04 42.36
CA ARG A 108 -0.94 -10.71 41.19
C ARG A 108 -0.41 -11.44 39.95
N SER A 109 -1.34 -11.94 39.14
CA SER A 109 -0.97 -12.55 37.86
C SER A 109 -0.48 -11.47 36.90
N LYS A 110 0.44 -11.81 35.99
CA LYS A 110 0.95 -10.85 34.98
C LYS A 110 0.10 -10.91 33.72
N ASP A 111 -0.17 -9.75 33.14
CA ASP A 111 -0.76 -9.58 31.83
C ASP A 111 0.25 -8.98 30.85
N TYR A 112 0.11 -9.37 29.59
CA TYR A 112 1.02 -9.00 28.52
C TYR A 112 0.23 -8.40 27.36
N LEU A 113 0.70 -7.26 26.88
CA LEU A 113 0.22 -6.62 25.66
C LEU A 113 1.34 -6.75 24.62
N LEU A 114 1.06 -7.47 23.54
CA LEU A 114 2.02 -7.80 22.51
C LEU A 114 1.95 -6.76 21.38
N SER A 115 3.07 -6.50 20.74
CA SER A 115 3.10 -5.82 19.45
C SER A 115 2.39 -6.68 18.41
N LEU A 116 1.85 -6.04 17.37
CA LEU A 116 1.22 -6.77 16.28
C LEU A 116 2.18 -7.75 15.61
N ASN A 117 3.47 -7.41 15.48
CA ASN A 117 4.47 -8.28 14.87
C ASN A 117 4.75 -9.52 15.74
N MET A 118 4.95 -9.34 17.04
CA MET A 118 5.11 -10.46 17.96
C MET A 118 3.87 -11.37 17.94
N GLY A 119 2.67 -10.80 17.95
CA GLY A 119 1.43 -11.58 17.85
C GLY A 119 1.32 -12.41 16.56
N LYS A 120 1.74 -11.84 15.42
CA LYS A 120 1.81 -12.55 14.13
C LYS A 120 2.81 -13.69 14.19
N GLU A 121 4.02 -13.43 14.67
CA GLU A 121 5.08 -14.44 14.79
C GLU A 121 4.65 -15.61 15.67
N LEU A 122 4.07 -15.33 16.85
CA LEU A 122 3.53 -16.36 17.73
C LEU A 122 2.45 -17.18 17.03
N GLY A 123 1.49 -16.53 16.36
CA GLY A 123 0.47 -17.23 15.60
C GLY A 123 1.04 -18.12 14.50
N MET A 124 2.11 -17.69 13.83
CA MET A 124 2.77 -18.46 12.78
C MET A 124 3.62 -19.61 13.30
N VAL A 125 4.15 -19.51 14.53
CA VAL A 125 5.03 -20.52 15.14
C VAL A 125 4.24 -21.61 15.85
N GLU A 126 3.09 -21.27 16.43
CA GLU A 126 2.31 -22.24 17.19
C GLU A 126 1.88 -23.42 16.32
N ARG A 127 2.08 -24.63 16.85
CA ARG A 127 1.72 -25.89 16.19
C ARG A 127 0.27 -26.26 16.52
N THR A 128 -0.64 -25.35 16.24
CA THR A 128 -2.09 -25.54 16.41
C THR A 128 -2.80 -25.37 15.08
N GLU A 129 -4.02 -25.91 14.94
CA GLU A 129 -4.82 -25.73 13.71
C GLU A 129 -5.08 -24.25 13.45
N GLN A 130 -5.34 -23.47 14.52
CA GLN A 130 -5.44 -22.02 14.45
C GLN A 130 -4.13 -21.39 13.94
N GLY A 131 -2.98 -21.79 14.47
CA GLY A 131 -1.67 -21.35 13.98
C GLY A 131 -1.43 -21.66 12.49
N ARG A 132 -1.89 -22.83 12.03
CA ARG A 132 -1.82 -23.22 10.62
C ARG A 132 -2.68 -22.30 9.74
N LEU A 133 -3.92 -22.00 10.16
CA LEU A 133 -4.81 -21.10 9.43
C LEU A 133 -4.24 -19.68 9.33
N ILE A 134 -3.69 -19.17 10.45
CA ILE A 134 -2.97 -17.89 10.51
C ILE A 134 -1.88 -17.82 9.43
N ARG A 135 -1.03 -18.85 9.38
CA ARG A 135 0.09 -18.92 8.43
C ARG A 135 -0.40 -18.96 6.99
N GLN A 136 -1.40 -19.77 6.69
CA GLN A 136 -1.97 -19.87 5.33
C GLN A 136 -2.60 -18.55 4.88
N TYR A 137 -3.27 -17.83 5.78
CA TYR A 137 -3.84 -16.53 5.48
C TYR A 137 -2.75 -15.51 5.11
N PHE A 138 -1.70 -15.37 5.93
CA PHE A 138 -0.63 -14.41 5.62
C PHE A 138 0.12 -14.74 4.33
N ILE A 139 0.33 -16.02 4.02
CA ILE A 139 0.91 -16.45 2.73
C ILE A 139 0.01 -16.00 1.57
N LYS A 140 -1.31 -16.21 1.66
CA LYS A 140 -2.25 -15.75 0.61
C LYS A 140 -2.23 -14.23 0.45
N CYS A 141 -2.15 -13.48 1.55
CA CYS A 141 -2.02 -12.03 1.49
C CYS A 141 -0.71 -11.60 0.81
N GLU A 142 0.41 -12.24 1.12
CA GLU A 142 1.71 -11.98 0.52
C GLU A 142 1.70 -12.29 -0.99
N GLU A 143 1.15 -13.44 -1.38
CA GLU A 143 0.97 -13.83 -2.79
C GLU A 143 0.09 -12.82 -3.55
N ALA A 144 -0.99 -12.34 -2.94
CA ALA A 144 -1.85 -11.31 -3.52
C ALA A 144 -1.10 -9.97 -3.68
N LEU A 145 -0.36 -9.55 -2.64
CA LEU A 145 0.47 -8.34 -2.70
C LEU A 145 1.54 -8.44 -3.79
N HIS A 146 2.23 -9.58 -3.93
CA HIS A 146 3.23 -9.79 -4.98
C HIS A 146 2.66 -9.64 -6.40
N LYS A 147 1.39 -9.98 -6.63
CA LYS A 147 0.73 -9.78 -7.93
C LYS A 147 0.40 -8.32 -8.20
N VAL A 148 -0.01 -7.58 -7.17
CA VAL A 148 -0.50 -6.19 -7.29
C VAL A 148 0.64 -5.17 -7.30
N VAL A 149 1.69 -5.38 -6.49
CA VAL A 149 2.81 -4.45 -6.33
C VAL A 149 3.49 -4.07 -7.66
N PRO A 150 3.81 -4.99 -8.59
CA PRO A 150 4.42 -4.64 -9.86
C PRO A 150 3.51 -3.78 -10.74
N VAL A 151 2.20 -4.05 -10.71
CA VAL A 151 1.20 -3.30 -11.48
C VAL A 151 1.10 -1.87 -10.98
N ILE A 152 0.92 -1.69 -9.67
CA ILE A 152 0.88 -0.36 -9.04
C ILE A 152 2.19 0.38 -9.27
N SER A 153 3.33 -0.29 -9.07
CA SER A 153 4.66 0.31 -9.26
C SER A 153 4.87 0.76 -10.70
N LYS A 154 4.45 -0.05 -11.68
CA LYS A 154 4.53 0.32 -13.11
C LYS A 154 3.64 1.53 -13.41
N GLN A 155 2.41 1.55 -12.89
CA GLN A 155 1.48 2.67 -13.06
C GLN A 155 2.05 3.97 -12.49
N LEU A 156 2.55 3.97 -11.25
CA LEU A 156 3.17 5.15 -10.64
C LEU A 156 4.40 5.63 -11.42
N ARG A 157 5.25 4.71 -11.91
CA ARG A 157 6.42 5.08 -12.74
C ARG A 157 6.00 5.72 -14.05
N ASN A 158 4.96 5.20 -14.71
CA ASN A 158 4.44 5.76 -15.94
C ASN A 158 3.85 7.17 -15.73
N GLU A 159 3.08 7.35 -14.67
CA GLU A 159 2.50 8.64 -14.27
C GLU A 159 3.60 9.68 -14.00
N LEU A 160 4.66 9.30 -13.26
CA LEU A 160 5.81 10.18 -13.04
C LEU A 160 6.51 10.52 -14.36
N LYS A 161 6.69 9.54 -15.24
CA LYS A 161 7.33 9.74 -16.55
C LYS A 161 6.56 10.70 -17.45
N SER A 162 5.23 10.60 -17.49
CA SER A 162 4.40 11.51 -18.30
C SER A 162 4.46 12.95 -17.79
N ARG A 163 4.42 13.15 -16.46
CA ARG A 163 4.64 14.46 -15.81
C ARG A 163 6.01 15.05 -16.13
N LEU A 164 7.09 14.28 -15.98
CA LEU A 164 8.44 14.74 -16.27
C LEU A 164 8.63 15.13 -17.74
N LYS A 165 8.06 14.37 -18.68
CA LYS A 165 8.10 14.71 -20.12
C LYS A 165 7.48 16.07 -20.42
N VAL A 166 6.28 16.34 -19.89
CA VAL A 166 5.60 17.62 -20.07
C VAL A 166 6.42 18.78 -19.51
N ALA A 167 6.89 18.65 -18.26
CA ALA A 167 7.75 19.68 -17.66
C ALA A 167 9.03 19.91 -18.49
N ASN A 168 9.55 18.85 -19.11
CA ASN A 168 10.74 18.91 -19.94
C ASN A 168 10.52 19.57 -21.31
N TYR A 169 9.34 19.46 -21.94
CA TYR A 169 9.07 20.10 -23.25
C TYR A 169 8.51 21.52 -23.16
N PHE A 170 7.89 21.88 -22.04
CA PHE A 170 7.44 23.26 -21.81
C PHE A 170 8.60 24.27 -21.83
N LYS A 171 9.74 23.93 -21.21
CA LYS A 171 10.91 24.84 -21.13
C LYS A 171 11.56 25.11 -22.51
N PRO A 172 11.89 24.09 -23.33
CA PRO A 172 12.34 24.29 -24.71
C PRO A 172 11.36 25.10 -25.55
N MET A 173 10.05 24.84 -25.45
CA MET A 173 9.05 25.61 -26.18
C MET A 173 9.09 27.10 -25.80
N CYS A 174 9.18 27.42 -24.51
CA CYS A 174 9.33 28.80 -24.04
C CYS A 174 10.65 29.43 -24.55
N SER A 175 11.76 28.69 -24.54
CA SER A 175 13.04 29.17 -25.06
C SER A 175 12.99 29.44 -26.58
N ALA A 176 12.36 28.55 -27.36
CA ALA A 176 12.17 28.77 -28.80
C ALA A 176 11.30 30.00 -29.07
N LEU A 177 10.24 30.21 -28.29
CA LEU A 177 9.41 31.41 -28.39
C LEU A 177 10.21 32.68 -28.08
N GLU A 178 11.10 32.60 -27.09
CA GLU A 178 11.97 33.70 -26.70
C GLU A 178 12.92 34.08 -27.82
N MET A 179 13.63 33.10 -28.38
CA MET A 179 14.55 33.28 -29.51
C MET A 179 13.83 33.84 -30.74
N ALA A 180 12.71 33.25 -31.16
CA ALA A 180 11.96 33.70 -32.33
C ALA A 180 11.45 35.15 -32.20
N ARG A 181 11.17 35.61 -30.98
CA ARG A 181 10.79 37.01 -30.72
C ARG A 181 12.01 37.93 -30.69
N MET A 182 13.12 37.48 -30.10
CA MET A 182 14.38 38.21 -30.07
C MET A 182 14.90 38.47 -31.50
N GLU A 183 14.82 37.48 -32.39
CA GLU A 183 15.18 37.61 -33.82
C GLU A 183 14.35 38.69 -34.54
N GLN A 184 13.10 38.91 -34.10
CA GLN A 184 12.24 39.98 -34.60
C GLN A 184 12.48 41.33 -33.89
N GLY A 185 13.50 41.43 -33.03
CA GLY A 185 13.80 42.61 -32.23
C GLY A 185 12.77 42.90 -31.14
N LYS A 186 11.98 41.90 -30.71
CA LYS A 186 10.90 42.05 -29.72
C LYS A 186 11.28 41.40 -28.39
N THR A 187 10.95 42.07 -27.30
CA THR A 187 11.10 41.49 -25.95
C THR A 187 9.98 40.49 -25.63
N THR A 188 10.30 39.52 -24.76
CA THR A 188 9.43 38.43 -24.33
C THR A 188 8.88 38.69 -22.93
N LEU A 189 7.59 39.01 -22.89
CA LEU A 189 6.81 39.20 -21.66
C LEU A 189 6.15 37.88 -21.19
N PRO A 190 5.92 37.69 -19.88
CA PRO A 190 5.29 36.50 -19.31
C PRO A 190 3.96 36.10 -19.96
N ARG A 191 3.14 37.07 -20.37
CA ARG A 191 1.87 36.83 -21.06
C ARG A 191 2.01 36.04 -22.37
N HIS A 192 3.17 36.08 -23.03
CA HIS A 192 3.39 35.31 -24.26
C HIS A 192 3.49 33.81 -23.97
N TYR A 193 4.23 33.42 -22.92
CA TYR A 193 4.27 32.04 -22.45
C TYR A 193 2.90 31.55 -22.01
N THR A 194 2.14 32.38 -21.28
CA THR A 194 0.78 32.08 -20.86
C THR A 194 -0.17 31.92 -22.05
N ASN A 195 -0.03 32.72 -23.11
CA ASN A 195 -0.84 32.61 -24.31
C ASN A 195 -0.55 31.31 -25.07
N GLU A 196 0.72 30.94 -25.26
CA GLU A 196 1.12 29.67 -25.88
C GLU A 196 0.61 28.48 -25.06
N SER A 197 0.86 28.48 -23.75
CA SER A 197 0.39 27.42 -22.84
C SER A 197 -1.14 27.29 -22.88
N ASN A 198 -1.87 28.41 -22.82
CA ASN A 198 -3.33 28.39 -22.88
C ASN A 198 -3.85 27.93 -24.25
N MET A 199 -3.12 28.18 -25.34
CA MET A 199 -3.49 27.68 -26.67
C MET A 199 -3.42 26.15 -26.70
N LEU A 200 -2.33 25.57 -26.19
CA LEU A 200 -2.19 24.11 -26.08
C LEU A 200 -3.19 23.49 -25.10
N ASN A 201 -3.36 24.09 -23.92
CA ASN A 201 -4.34 23.63 -22.93
C ASN A 201 -5.76 23.64 -23.49
N ARG A 202 -6.14 24.66 -24.26
CA ARG A 202 -7.46 24.66 -24.93
C ARG A 202 -7.61 23.54 -25.94
N ILE A 203 -6.54 23.13 -26.62
CA ILE A 203 -6.60 21.99 -27.54
C ILE A 203 -6.77 20.67 -26.78
N VAL A 204 -6.03 20.49 -25.67
CA VAL A 204 -6.04 19.24 -24.88
C VAL A 204 -7.27 19.12 -23.98
N LEU A 205 -7.74 20.23 -23.40
CA LEU A 205 -8.80 20.29 -22.39
C LEU A 205 -10.14 20.75 -22.99
N ALA A 206 -10.42 20.37 -24.24
CA ALA A 206 -11.69 20.60 -24.92
C ALA A 206 -12.18 22.07 -24.90
N GLY A 207 -11.25 23.01 -25.10
CA GLY A 207 -11.53 24.45 -25.20
C GLY A 207 -11.31 25.24 -23.91
N LEU A 208 -10.98 24.58 -22.80
CA LEU A 208 -10.75 25.22 -21.50
C LEU A 208 -9.30 25.68 -21.33
N THR A 209 -9.09 26.80 -20.64
CA THR A 209 -7.76 27.13 -20.10
C THR A 209 -7.45 26.26 -18.88
N ALA A 210 -6.17 26.11 -18.55
CA ALA A 210 -5.77 25.34 -17.35
C ALA A 210 -6.44 25.85 -16.07
N LYS A 211 -6.61 27.17 -15.94
CA LYS A 211 -7.29 27.80 -14.79
C LYS A 211 -8.79 27.47 -14.76
N GLN A 212 -9.48 27.58 -15.89
CA GLN A 212 -10.90 27.26 -15.99
C GLN A 212 -11.16 25.78 -15.73
N TRP A 213 -10.30 24.92 -16.28
CA TRP A 213 -10.36 23.48 -16.05
C TRP A 213 -10.18 23.16 -14.56
N ALA A 214 -9.15 23.72 -13.91
CA ALA A 214 -8.96 23.52 -12.47
C ALA A 214 -10.15 24.01 -11.62
N GLN A 215 -10.77 25.13 -12.00
CA GLN A 215 -11.97 25.64 -11.32
C GLN A 215 -13.16 24.68 -11.50
N GLN A 216 -13.35 24.12 -12.69
CA GLN A 216 -14.46 23.20 -12.98
C GLN A 216 -14.34 21.86 -12.23
N TYR A 217 -13.12 21.37 -12.03
CA TYR A 217 -12.84 20.11 -11.34
C TYR A 217 -12.43 20.30 -9.87
N CYS A 218 -12.58 21.51 -9.32
CA CYS A 218 -12.23 21.85 -7.93
C CYS A 218 -10.79 21.43 -7.52
N ILE A 219 -9.83 21.64 -8.41
CA ILE A 219 -8.43 21.27 -8.19
C ILE A 219 -7.70 22.37 -7.44
N ILE A 220 -6.98 21.98 -6.38
CA ILE A 220 -6.12 22.86 -5.58
C ILE A 220 -4.66 22.61 -6.02
N GLY A 221 -3.99 23.64 -6.55
CA GLY A 221 -2.58 23.56 -6.98
C GLY A 221 -2.38 23.78 -8.48
N ASP A 222 -1.29 23.24 -9.03
CA ASP A 222 -1.02 23.29 -10.47
C ASP A 222 -2.01 22.37 -11.22
N PRO A 223 -2.78 22.88 -12.19
CA PRO A 223 -3.69 22.06 -12.99
C PRO A 223 -3.01 20.84 -13.64
N ARG A 224 -1.72 20.94 -14.00
CA ARG A 224 -0.99 19.84 -14.63
C ARG A 224 -0.83 18.62 -13.71
N ASP A 225 -0.78 18.82 -12.39
CA ASP A 225 -0.63 17.72 -11.43
C ASP A 225 -1.86 16.81 -11.40
N ALA A 226 -3.04 17.37 -11.68
CA ALA A 226 -4.32 16.67 -11.70
C ALA A 226 -4.71 16.12 -13.09
N MET A 227 -3.92 16.40 -14.14
CA MET A 227 -4.19 15.89 -15.48
C MET A 227 -3.93 14.37 -15.57
N ARG A 228 -4.76 13.68 -16.36
CA ARG A 228 -4.56 12.24 -16.65
C ARG A 228 -3.31 12.03 -17.51
N GLU A 229 -2.74 10.83 -17.45
CA GLU A 229 -1.58 10.44 -18.26
C GLU A 229 -1.77 10.75 -19.75
N PHE A 230 -2.94 10.42 -20.30
CA PHE A 230 -3.28 10.71 -21.70
C PHE A 230 -3.26 12.21 -22.03
N GLN A 231 -3.73 13.06 -21.12
CA GLN A 231 -3.73 14.52 -21.30
C GLN A 231 -2.30 15.06 -21.26
N LEU A 232 -1.47 14.56 -20.34
CA LEU A 232 -0.06 14.92 -20.24
C LEU A 232 0.73 14.47 -21.47
N GLU A 233 0.52 13.24 -21.96
CA GLU A 233 1.16 12.79 -23.19
C GLU A 233 0.76 13.66 -24.39
N HIS A 234 -0.52 13.99 -24.52
CA HIS A 234 -1.00 14.87 -25.59
C HIS A 234 -0.38 16.25 -25.51
N LEU A 235 -0.32 16.84 -24.30
CA LEU A 235 0.32 18.14 -24.08
C LEU A 235 1.80 18.09 -24.45
N SER A 236 2.51 17.03 -24.05
CA SER A 236 3.94 16.85 -24.36
C SER A 236 4.21 16.79 -25.86
N TYR A 237 3.33 16.09 -26.60
CA TYR A 237 3.39 16.03 -28.06
C TYR A 237 3.18 17.43 -28.67
N LEU A 238 2.16 18.16 -28.23
CA LEU A 238 1.88 19.49 -28.77
C LEU A 238 2.94 20.52 -28.37
N GLU A 239 3.52 20.46 -27.17
CA GLU A 239 4.62 21.35 -26.74
C GLU A 239 5.87 21.12 -27.61
N GLN A 240 6.25 19.86 -27.83
CA GLN A 240 7.36 19.51 -28.71
C GLN A 240 7.09 19.99 -30.15
N THR A 241 5.88 19.75 -30.66
CA THR A 241 5.54 20.15 -32.03
C THR A 241 5.43 21.66 -32.17
N ASN A 242 4.94 22.38 -31.16
CA ASN A 242 4.89 23.85 -31.20
C ASN A 242 6.30 24.44 -31.18
N THR A 243 7.23 23.82 -30.44
CA THR A 243 8.66 24.21 -30.46
C THR A 243 9.19 24.22 -31.90
N THR A 244 9.00 23.12 -32.65
CA THR A 244 9.48 23.05 -34.04
C THR A 244 8.75 24.02 -34.97
N LEU A 245 7.45 24.22 -34.80
CA LEU A 245 6.70 25.20 -35.60
C LEU A 245 7.12 26.65 -35.31
N ILE A 246 7.55 26.95 -34.07
CA ILE A 246 8.14 28.24 -33.71
C ILE A 246 9.46 28.44 -34.42
N GLU A 247 10.35 27.43 -34.37
CA GLU A 247 11.67 27.46 -35.03
C GLU A 247 11.57 27.63 -36.55
N LEU A 248 10.50 27.09 -37.16
CA LEU A 248 10.18 27.30 -38.58
C LEU A 248 9.61 28.70 -38.89
N GLY A 249 9.49 29.57 -37.90
CA GLY A 249 9.02 30.95 -38.08
C GLY A 249 7.52 31.09 -38.34
N MET A 250 6.72 30.05 -38.08
CA MET A 250 5.27 30.11 -38.33
C MET A 250 4.55 31.07 -37.38
N ASP A 251 3.55 31.79 -37.89
CA ASP A 251 2.74 32.69 -37.07
C ASP A 251 1.80 31.93 -36.11
N TYR A 252 1.41 32.60 -35.03
CA TYR A 252 0.60 32.01 -33.96
C TYR A 252 -0.73 31.39 -34.45
N HIS A 253 -1.43 32.04 -35.39
CA HIS A 253 -2.73 31.55 -35.86
C HIS A 253 -2.56 30.33 -36.78
N ALA A 254 -1.57 30.35 -37.67
CA ALA A 254 -1.23 29.18 -38.48
C ALA A 254 -0.81 27.99 -37.60
N ARG A 255 0.03 28.23 -36.58
CA ARG A 255 0.43 27.18 -35.62
C ARG A 255 -0.77 26.61 -34.89
N LYS A 256 -1.65 27.45 -34.36
CA LYS A 256 -2.88 27.02 -33.67
C LYS A 256 -3.72 26.08 -34.55
N ASN A 257 -3.95 26.44 -35.81
CA ASN A 257 -4.72 25.62 -36.75
C ASN A 257 -4.01 24.29 -37.05
N LYS A 258 -2.69 24.32 -37.25
CA LYS A 258 -1.89 23.11 -37.51
C LYS A 258 -1.90 22.16 -36.31
N LEU A 259 -1.68 22.69 -35.12
CA LEU A 259 -1.68 21.93 -33.86
C LEU A 259 -3.06 21.34 -33.56
N ALA A 260 -4.14 22.07 -33.83
CA ALA A 260 -5.50 21.52 -33.71
C ALA A 260 -5.73 20.34 -34.66
N GLY A 261 -5.29 20.44 -35.91
CA GLY A 261 -5.38 19.33 -36.88
C GLY A 261 -4.50 18.13 -36.51
N LEU A 262 -3.29 18.38 -35.99
CA LEU A 262 -2.40 17.32 -35.49
C LEU A 262 -2.95 16.65 -34.24
N SER A 263 -3.54 17.41 -33.33
CA SER A 263 -4.25 16.92 -32.14
C SER A 263 -5.37 15.96 -32.54
N GLN A 264 -6.22 16.32 -33.52
CA GLN A 264 -7.28 15.43 -33.99
C GLN A 264 -6.73 14.11 -34.55
N LYS A 265 -5.66 14.16 -35.34
CA LYS A 265 -4.98 12.96 -35.86
C LYS A 265 -4.38 12.12 -34.74
N TRP A 266 -3.74 12.76 -33.77
CA TRP A 266 -3.13 12.10 -32.61
C TRP A 266 -4.18 11.39 -31.74
N LEU A 267 -5.34 12.03 -31.55
CA LEU A 267 -6.49 11.43 -30.86
C LEU A 267 -7.06 10.24 -31.64
N ALA A 268 -7.26 10.38 -32.96
CA ALA A 268 -7.79 9.30 -33.81
C ALA A 268 -6.91 8.04 -33.74
N GLN A 269 -5.59 8.19 -33.88
CA GLN A 269 -4.64 7.07 -33.82
C GLN A 269 -4.67 6.31 -32.50
N ARG A 270 -4.94 6.98 -31.38
CA ARG A 270 -5.01 6.34 -30.05
C ARG A 270 -6.38 5.77 -29.71
N MET A 271 -7.45 6.30 -30.33
CA MET A 271 -8.78 5.71 -30.24
C MET A 271 -8.89 4.42 -31.05
N GLU A 272 -8.13 4.29 -32.15
CA GLU A 272 -8.06 3.05 -32.95
C GLU A 272 -7.20 1.95 -32.31
N ALA A 273 -6.32 2.32 -31.38
CA ALA A 273 -5.37 1.39 -30.74
C ALA A 273 -5.88 0.78 -29.43
N ASN A 274 -7.03 1.21 -28.92
CA ASN A 274 -7.70 0.71 -27.72
C ASN A 274 -8.96 -0.07 -28.08
#